data_AF-A0A3M0Z5F1-F1
#
_entry.id   AF-A0A3M0Z5F1-F1
#
_cell.length_a   1.000
_cell.length_b   1.000
_cell.length_c   1.000
_cell.angle_alpha   90.00
_cell.angle_beta   90.00
_cell.angle_gamma   90.00
#
_symmetry.space_group_name_H-M   'P 1'
#
loop_
_entity.id
_entity.type
_entity.pdbx_description
1 polymer ?
#
loop_
_entity_poly.entity_id
_entity_poly.type
_entity_poly.pdbx_seq_one_letter_code
_entity_poly.pdbx_strand_id
1 'polypeptide(L)'
;AEVFVRLLGEPAALGEAFHITRHLESFSWREIYLEMGRALGVEPRLVCVPSDTLVRYRSAWAGPLLGDRTWSVFFDNSKVMKITGEYRCQVSLREGMERAAAFFRRRLANYRPDMALHHFLDRIAADQERIGCDNEPGEKA
;
A
#
# COMPACT_ATOMS: atom_id res chain seq x y z
N ALA A 1 7.50 -8.59 -15.89
CA ALA A 1 6.73 -8.88 -17.10
C ALA A 1 6.76 -10.36 -17.47
N GLU A 2 7.76 -11.13 -17.06
CA GLU A 2 7.96 -12.54 -17.44
C GLU A 2 6.72 -13.44 -17.28
N VAL A 3 6.08 -13.47 -16.11
CA VAL A 3 4.89 -14.30 -15.85
C VAL A 3 3.75 -13.99 -16.83
N PHE A 4 3.48 -12.70 -17.04
CA PHE A 4 2.46 -12.26 -17.99
C PHE A 4 2.79 -12.73 -19.41
N VAL A 5 4.04 -12.59 -19.85
CA VAL A 5 4.48 -13.04 -21.18
C VAL A 5 4.32 -14.55 -21.34
N ARG A 6 4.61 -15.35 -20.30
CA ARG A 6 4.45 -16.82 -20.33
C ARG A 6 3.00 -17.27 -20.45
N LEU A 7 2.02 -16.45 -20.06
CA LEU A 7 0.60 -16.76 -20.24
C LEU A 7 0.11 -16.49 -21.66
N LEU A 8 0.84 -15.68 -22.45
CA LEU A 8 0.41 -15.34 -23.81
C LEU A 8 0.54 -16.56 -24.72
N GLY A 9 -0.59 -16.97 -25.30
CA GLY A 9 -0.65 -18.11 -26.21
C GLY A 9 -0.67 -19.47 -25.53
N GLU A 10 -0.72 -19.53 -24.20
CA GLU A 10 -0.84 -20.77 -23.43
C GLU A 10 -2.30 -21.26 -23.42
N PRO A 11 -2.62 -22.41 -24.04
CA PRO A 11 -4.00 -22.89 -24.12
C PRO A 11 -4.66 -23.08 -22.75
N ALA A 12 -3.90 -23.51 -21.73
CA ALA A 12 -4.42 -23.69 -20.38
C ALA A 12 -4.74 -22.37 -19.65
N ALA A 13 -4.31 -21.23 -20.20
CA ALA A 13 -4.62 -19.90 -19.67
C ALA A 13 -5.88 -19.28 -20.28
N LEU A 14 -6.43 -19.87 -21.35
CA LEU A 14 -7.61 -19.33 -22.03
C LEU A 14 -8.86 -19.44 -21.16
N GLY A 15 -9.58 -18.32 -21.00
CA GLY A 15 -10.79 -18.25 -20.18
C GLY A 15 -10.54 -18.22 -18.68
N GLU A 16 -9.28 -18.22 -18.25
CA GLU A 16 -8.90 -18.28 -16.85
C GLU A 16 -8.55 -16.90 -16.27
N ALA A 17 -8.89 -16.70 -15.00
CA ALA A 17 -8.45 -15.54 -14.23
C ALA A 17 -7.20 -15.88 -13.40
N PHE A 18 -6.20 -14.99 -13.45
CA PHE A 18 -4.97 -15.08 -12.66
C PHE A 18 -4.68 -13.75 -11.96
N HIS A 19 -4.23 -13.84 -10.72
CA HIS A 19 -3.47 -12.77 -10.08
C HIS A 19 -1.96 -12.99 -10.33
N ILE A 20 -1.23 -11.91 -10.56
CA ILE A 20 0.24 -11.92 -10.66
C ILE A 20 0.76 -10.93 -9.62
N THR A 21 1.00 -11.45 -8.43
CA THR A 21 1.37 -10.66 -7.24
C THR A 21 2.55 -11.30 -6.52
N ARG A 22 2.95 -10.73 -5.37
CA ARG A 22 3.88 -11.42 -4.46
C ARG A 22 3.17 -12.62 -3.84
N HIS A 23 3.84 -13.77 -3.83
CA HIS A 23 3.26 -15.01 -3.31
C HIS A 23 3.36 -15.05 -1.78
N LEU A 24 2.19 -15.11 -1.12
CA LEU A 24 2.06 -15.23 0.34
C LEU A 24 2.89 -14.22 1.14
N GLU A 25 3.09 -13.03 0.58
CA GLU A 25 3.83 -11.94 1.19
C GLU A 25 3.02 -10.65 1.06
N SER A 26 2.91 -9.89 2.15
CA SER A 26 2.25 -8.59 2.20
C SER A 26 3.02 -7.62 3.10
N PHE A 27 2.75 -6.32 2.96
CA PHE A 27 3.37 -5.26 3.76
C PHE A 27 2.28 -4.42 4.41
N SER A 28 2.45 -4.13 5.69
CA SER A 28 1.57 -3.21 6.41
C SER A 28 1.75 -1.77 5.92
N TRP A 29 0.73 -0.93 6.13
CA TRP A 29 0.84 0.51 5.87
C TRP A 29 2.01 1.14 6.61
N ARG A 30 2.28 0.72 7.85
CA ARG A 30 3.39 1.22 8.65
C ARG A 30 4.74 0.92 7.98
N GLU A 31 4.98 -0.31 7.54
CA GLU A 31 6.23 -0.68 6.85
C GLU A 31 6.41 0.11 5.55
N ILE A 32 5.34 0.26 4.77
CA ILE A 32 5.34 1.04 3.53
C ILE A 32 5.78 2.49 3.79
N TYR A 33 5.20 3.16 4.80
CA TYR A 33 5.56 4.54 5.13
C TYR A 33 6.97 4.67 5.71
N LEU A 34 7.43 3.72 6.53
CA LEU A 34 8.79 3.72 7.06
C LEU A 34 9.83 3.57 5.94
N GLU A 35 9.62 2.66 4.99
CA GLU A 35 10.51 2.50 3.84
C GLU A 35 10.48 3.73 2.91
N MET A 36 9.32 4.38 2.75
CA MET A 36 9.25 5.66 2.03
C MET A 36 10.05 6.77 2.72
N GLY A 37 9.95 6.89 4.04
CA GLY A 37 10.76 7.84 4.83
C GLY A 37 12.25 7.63 4.64
N ARG A 38 12.70 6.38 4.78
CA ARG A 38 14.09 5.98 4.50
C ARG A 38 14.53 6.37 3.10
N ALA A 39 13.73 6.06 2.08
CA ALA A 39 14.05 6.39 0.68
C ALA A 39 14.15 7.92 0.44
N LEU A 40 13.34 8.71 1.16
CA LEU A 40 13.35 10.17 1.09
C LEU A 40 14.44 10.81 1.96
N GLY A 41 15.01 10.07 2.92
CA GLY A 41 16.02 10.56 3.87
C GLY A 41 15.41 11.32 5.06
N VAL A 42 14.18 10.98 5.44
CA VAL A 42 13.42 11.64 6.52
C VAL A 42 12.84 10.58 7.46
N GLU A 43 12.75 10.90 8.75
CA GLU A 43 12.04 10.05 9.72
C GLU A 43 10.54 10.40 9.70
N PRO A 44 9.63 9.47 9.33
CA PRO A 44 8.20 9.77 9.26
C PRO A 44 7.59 9.93 10.65
N ARG A 45 6.83 11.02 10.85
CA ARG A 45 5.90 11.14 11.98
C ARG A 45 4.58 10.45 11.62
N LEU A 46 4.38 9.21 12.06
CA LEU A 46 3.18 8.43 11.77
C LEU A 46 2.08 8.67 12.80
N VAL A 47 0.93 9.15 12.34
CA VAL A 47 -0.29 9.27 13.14
C VAL A 47 -1.33 8.28 12.61
N CYS A 48 -1.63 7.25 13.38
CA CYS A 48 -2.60 6.22 13.00
C CYS A 48 -4.01 6.68 13.38
N VAL A 49 -4.87 6.91 12.40
CA VAL A 49 -6.28 7.30 12.59
C VAL A 49 -7.19 6.14 12.17
N PRO A 50 -8.12 5.68 13.03
CA PRO A 50 -9.08 4.65 12.64
C PRO A 50 -9.91 5.06 11.41
N SER A 51 -10.17 4.10 10.52
CA SER A 51 -10.97 4.34 9.31
C SER A 51 -12.34 4.96 9.63
N ASP A 52 -13.00 4.47 10.68
CA ASP A 52 -14.31 4.94 11.13
C ASP A 52 -14.28 6.42 11.51
N THR A 53 -13.17 6.88 12.11
CA THR A 53 -12.92 8.28 12.43
C THR A 53 -12.72 9.10 11.16
N LEU A 54 -11.87 8.62 10.24
CA LEU A 54 -11.63 9.28 8.95
C LEU A 54 -12.92 9.45 8.12
N VAL A 55 -13.81 8.45 8.16
CA VAL A 55 -15.11 8.49 7.47
C VAL A 55 -16.05 9.54 8.07
N ARG A 56 -15.96 9.82 9.38
CA ARG A 56 -16.73 10.92 10.00
C ARG A 56 -16.28 12.30 9.51
N TYR A 57 -15.00 12.46 9.21
CA TYR A 57 -14.48 13.70 8.59
C TYR A 57 -14.89 13.84 7.12
N ARG A 58 -14.93 12.73 6.38
CA ARG A 58 -15.30 12.72 4.96
C ARG A 58 -15.96 11.40 4.60
N SER A 59 -17.30 11.41 4.56
CA SER A 59 -18.12 10.21 4.31
C SER A 59 -17.79 9.51 2.99
N ALA A 60 -17.39 10.26 1.96
CA ALA A 60 -16.96 9.72 0.67
C ALA A 60 -15.74 8.78 0.75
N TRP A 61 -15.00 8.79 1.87
CA TRP A 61 -13.87 7.89 2.09
C TRP A 61 -14.28 6.50 2.60
N ALA A 62 -15.55 6.26 2.92
CA ALA A 62 -16.02 4.97 3.42
C ALA A 62 -15.66 3.81 2.49
N GLY A 63 -15.96 3.92 1.20
CA GLY A 63 -15.64 2.85 0.22
C GLY A 63 -14.14 2.54 0.15
N PRO A 64 -13.29 3.51 -0.22
CA PRO A 64 -11.85 3.28 -0.34
C PRO A 64 -11.16 2.87 0.96
N LEU A 65 -11.60 3.37 2.12
CA LEU A 65 -10.98 3.02 3.40
C LEU A 65 -11.43 1.66 3.91
N LEU A 66 -12.74 1.41 3.97
CA LEU A 66 -13.29 0.22 4.59
C LEU A 66 -13.18 -1.03 3.70
N GLY A 67 -13.13 -0.84 2.38
CA GLY A 67 -12.82 -1.90 1.42
C GLY A 67 -11.31 -2.11 1.26
N ASP A 68 -10.74 -1.39 0.30
CA ASP A 68 -9.40 -1.68 -0.25
C ASP A 68 -8.23 -1.51 0.72
N ARG A 69 -8.38 -0.70 1.78
CA ARG A 69 -7.27 -0.31 2.66
C ARG A 69 -7.33 -0.88 4.08
N THR A 70 -8.42 -1.55 4.45
CA THR A 70 -8.58 -2.12 5.80
C THR A 70 -7.70 -3.34 6.00
N TRP A 71 -7.68 -4.25 5.03
CA TRP A 71 -7.10 -5.58 5.19
C TRP A 71 -5.83 -5.73 4.37
N SER A 72 -4.82 -6.34 4.98
CA SER A 72 -3.67 -6.83 4.21
C SER A 72 -4.12 -8.04 3.40
N VAL A 73 -3.70 -8.09 2.13
CA VAL A 73 -4.08 -9.15 1.20
C VAL A 73 -2.91 -10.11 0.99
N PHE A 74 -3.15 -11.40 1.24
CA PHE A 74 -2.22 -12.48 0.95
C PHE A 74 -2.73 -13.26 -0.25
N PHE A 75 -1.91 -13.34 -1.29
CA PHE A 75 -2.31 -13.94 -2.55
C PHE A 75 -1.57 -15.26 -2.79
N ASP A 76 -2.34 -16.33 -2.92
CA ASP A 76 -1.83 -17.64 -3.36
C ASP A 76 -1.71 -17.72 -4.89
N ASN A 77 -0.55 -17.32 -5.41
CA ASN A 77 -0.23 -17.43 -6.83
C ASN A 77 0.08 -18.88 -7.32
N SER A 78 -0.23 -19.94 -6.56
CA SER A 78 0.03 -21.34 -6.97
C SER A 78 -0.58 -21.70 -8.32
N LYS A 79 -1.77 -21.15 -8.65
CA LYS A 79 -2.44 -21.38 -9.93
C LYS A 79 -1.60 -20.95 -11.13
N VAL A 80 -1.07 -19.73 -11.11
CA VAL A 80 -0.25 -19.20 -12.22
C VAL A 80 1.13 -19.87 -12.25
N MET A 81 1.67 -20.28 -11.10
CA MET A 81 2.96 -20.98 -11.01
C MET A 81 2.91 -22.38 -11.60
N LYS A 82 1.77 -23.08 -11.55
CA LYS A 82 1.58 -24.38 -12.22
C LYS A 82 1.75 -24.30 -13.74
N ILE A 83 1.44 -23.15 -14.34
CA ILE A 83 1.51 -22.93 -15.79
C ILE A 83 2.84 -22.30 -16.17
N THR A 84 3.24 -21.25 -15.46
CA THR A 84 4.38 -20.41 -15.85
C THR A 84 5.69 -20.85 -15.20
N GLY A 85 5.67 -21.81 -14.29
CA GLY A 85 6.79 -22.14 -13.39
C GLY A 85 6.83 -21.22 -12.17
N GLU A 86 7.62 -21.60 -11.17
CA GLU A 86 7.83 -20.75 -10.00
C GLU A 86 8.42 -19.38 -10.38
N TYR A 87 7.93 -18.32 -9.76
CA TYR A 87 8.44 -16.97 -9.95
C TYR A 87 8.50 -16.23 -8.61
N ARG A 88 9.32 -15.18 -8.57
CA ARG A 88 9.42 -14.27 -7.43
C ARG A 88 9.45 -12.82 -7.90
N CYS A 89 8.78 -11.93 -7.18
CA CYS A 89 8.94 -10.49 -7.39
C CYS A 89 10.32 -10.05 -6.90
N GLN A 90 11.23 -9.77 -7.85
CA GLN A 90 12.64 -9.51 -7.56
C GLN A 90 12.89 -8.17 -6.89
N VAL A 91 12.13 -7.13 -7.25
CA VAL A 91 12.26 -5.81 -6.64
C VAL A 91 11.79 -5.92 -5.20
N SER A 92 12.57 -5.49 -4.21
CA SER A 92 12.12 -5.44 -2.80
C SER A 92 11.21 -4.23 -2.53
N LEU A 93 10.53 -4.19 -1.37
CA LEU A 93 9.79 -2.97 -0.96
C LEU A 93 10.73 -1.76 -0.91
N ARG A 94 11.88 -1.91 -0.27
CA ARG A 94 12.93 -0.88 -0.16
C ARG A 94 13.36 -0.34 -1.52
N GLU A 95 13.78 -1.24 -2.41
CA GLU A 95 14.24 -0.86 -3.75
C GLU A 95 13.11 -0.19 -4.56
N GLY A 96 11.88 -0.66 -4.41
CA GLY A 96 10.70 -0.02 -4.99
C GLY A 96 10.51 1.42 -4.51
N MET A 97 10.64 1.65 -3.20
CA MET A 97 10.54 2.98 -2.61
C MET A 97 11.69 3.90 -3.03
N GLU A 98 12.92 3.40 -3.12
CA GLU A 98 14.08 4.15 -3.62
C GLU A 98 13.87 4.60 -5.07
N ARG A 99 13.36 3.72 -5.94
CA ARG A 99 13.02 4.05 -7.33
C ARG A 99 11.91 5.11 -7.41
N ALA A 100 10.86 4.97 -6.58
CA ALA A 100 9.76 5.93 -6.51
C ALA A 100 10.25 7.31 -6.03
N ALA A 101 11.07 7.35 -4.98
CA ALA A 101 11.66 8.58 -4.46
C ALA A 101 12.57 9.25 -5.51
N ALA A 102 13.40 8.49 -6.21
CA ALA A 102 14.22 9.02 -7.30
C ALA A 102 13.38 9.61 -8.44
N PHE A 103 12.27 8.95 -8.80
CA PHE A 103 11.33 9.48 -9.78
C PHE A 103 10.65 10.79 -9.31
N PHE A 104 10.20 10.82 -8.04
CA PHE A 104 9.59 12.01 -7.45
C PHE A 104 10.55 13.20 -7.41
N ARG A 105 11.80 13.00 -6.95
CA ARG A 105 12.84 14.05 -6.90
C ARG A 105 13.06 14.73 -8.25
N ARG A 106 13.07 13.97 -9.35
CA ARG A 106 13.20 14.51 -10.71
C ARG A 106 12.04 15.42 -11.14
N ARG A 107 10.88 15.32 -10.50
CA ARG A 107 9.65 16.05 -10.85
C ARG A 107 9.23 17.05 -9.79
N LEU A 108 9.99 17.15 -8.69
CA LEU A 108 9.65 17.96 -7.52
C LEU A 108 9.39 19.43 -7.87
N ALA A 109 10.17 20.01 -8.79
CA ALA A 109 10.01 21.40 -9.23
C ALA A 109 8.60 21.70 -9.80
N ASN A 110 7.96 20.70 -10.40
CA ASN A 110 6.63 20.81 -11.02
C ASN A 110 5.51 20.28 -10.11
N TYR A 111 5.85 19.74 -8.94
CA TYR A 111 4.85 19.28 -7.99
C TYR A 111 4.13 20.49 -7.37
N ARG A 112 2.80 20.41 -7.28
CA ARG A 112 1.95 21.41 -6.63
C ARG A 112 1.03 20.67 -5.66
N PRO A 113 1.23 20.80 -4.34
CA PRO A 113 0.36 20.15 -3.38
C PRO A 113 -1.02 20.82 -3.35
N ASP A 114 -2.05 20.02 -3.09
CA ASP A 114 -3.36 20.54 -2.70
C ASP A 114 -3.28 20.97 -1.24
N MET A 115 -3.12 22.28 -1.02
CA MET A 115 -2.98 22.85 0.32
C MET A 115 -4.25 22.72 1.15
N ALA A 116 -5.43 22.72 0.53
CA ALA A 116 -6.69 22.54 1.25
C ALA A 116 -6.78 21.12 1.82
N LEU A 117 -6.39 20.12 1.03
CA LEU A 117 -6.28 18.75 1.50
C LEU A 117 -5.19 18.61 2.58
N HIS A 118 -4.04 19.27 2.42
CA HIS A 118 -2.94 19.21 3.40
C HIS A 118 -3.40 19.72 4.78
N HIS A 119 -3.97 20.93 4.83
CA HIS A 119 -4.49 21.50 6.07
C HIS A 119 -5.62 20.67 6.68
N PHE A 120 -6.46 20.06 5.85
CA PHE A 120 -7.50 19.15 6.32
C PHE A 120 -6.92 17.91 7.00
N LEU A 121 -5.87 17.30 6.42
CA LEU A 121 -5.18 16.15 7.00
C LEU A 121 -4.41 16.54 8.28
N ASP A 122 -3.76 17.71 8.31
CA ASP A 122 -3.06 18.23 9.50
C ASP A 122 -4.02 18.38 10.68
N ARG A 123 -5.24 18.89 10.43
CA ARG A 123 -6.27 19.00 11.46
C ARG A 123 -6.65 17.64 12.02
N ILE A 124 -6.90 16.65 11.16
CA ILE A 124 -7.25 15.29 11.60
C ILE A 124 -6.12 14.68 12.43
N ALA A 125 -4.87 14.84 12.00
CA ALA A 125 -3.71 14.34 12.71
C ALA A 125 -3.60 14.99 14.10
N ALA A 126 -3.72 16.31 14.20
CA ALA A 126 -3.69 17.02 15.47
C ALA A 126 -4.83 16.59 16.41
N ASP A 127 -6.04 16.36 15.87
CA ASP A 127 -7.17 15.89 16.65
C ASP A 127 -6.93 14.45 17.18
N GLN A 128 -6.36 13.56 16.37
CA GLN A 128 -5.98 12.20 16.82
C GLN A 128 -4.88 12.22 17.89
N GLU A 129 -3.88 13.08 17.75
CA GLU A 129 -2.77 13.17 18.71
C GLU A 129 -3.22 13.62 20.11
N ARG A 130 -4.27 14.45 20.21
CA ARG A 130 -4.85 14.85 21.50
C ARG A 130 -5.57 13.72 22.22
N ILE A 131 -6.08 12.74 21.49
CA ILE A 131 -6.78 11.57 22.05
C ILE A 131 -5.76 10.51 22.47
N GLY A 132 -4.60 10.45 21.82
CA GLY A 132 -3.63 9.37 21.97
C GLY A 132 -3.88 8.23 20.97
N CYS A 133 -2.90 7.33 20.83
CA CYS A 133 -3.06 6.11 20.04
C CYS A 133 -3.44 4.96 20.96
N ASP A 134 -4.74 4.75 21.20
CA ASP A 134 -5.22 3.48 21.77
C ASP A 134 -5.22 2.43 20.66
N ASN A 135 -4.06 1.84 20.40
CA ASN A 135 -3.91 0.67 19.54
C ASN A 135 -3.05 -0.38 20.25
N GLU A 136 -3.44 -0.77 21.46
CA GLU A 136 -3.15 -2.14 21.89
C GLU A 136 -4.17 -3.05 21.19
N PRO A 137 -3.72 -4.05 20.41
CA PRO A 137 -4.64 -5.06 19.90
C PRO A 137 -5.22 -5.77 21.11
N GLY A 138 -6.52 -5.63 21.31
CA GLY A 138 -7.24 -6.30 22.39
C GLY A 138 -6.93 -7.79 22.38
N GLU A 139 -6.20 -8.20 23.40
CA GLU A 139 -6.21 -9.56 23.93
C GLU A 139 -7.66 -9.86 24.29
N LYS A 140 -8.39 -10.48 23.36
CA LYS A 140 -9.67 -11.12 23.65
C LYS A 140 -9.46 -12.61 23.50
N ALA A 141 -9.61 -13.27 24.64
CA ALA A 141 -9.61 -14.70 24.90
C ALA A 141 -10.47 -15.52 23.92
#